data_AF-A0A9P6IN72-F1
#
_entry.id   AF-A0A9P6IN72-F1
#
_cell.length_a   1.000
_cell.length_b   1.000
_cell.length_c   1.000
_cell.angle_alpha   90.00
_cell.angle_beta   90.00
_cell.angle_gamma   90.00
#
_symmetry.space_group_name_H-M   'P 1'
#
loop_
_entity.id
_entity.type
_entity.pdbx_description
1 polymer ?
#
loop_
_entity_poly.entity_id
_entity_poly.type
_entity_poly.pdbx_seq_one_letter_code
_entity_poly.pdbx_strand_id
1 'polypeptide(L)'
;MSLHSTRFRSDLEPNDHAFMVNLLETIPVPPLKPIPDYLVEEPVALLNGEQLERIAQSSAIKEMLQNEGLRRLIQMIDSSENPEYLLDKARKENRQFMEFSEEILAIAEREPGESGTEQVLEALGMGRKS
;
A
#
# COMPACT_ATOMS: atom_id res chain seq x y z
N MET A 1 67.01 -57.60 29.26
CA MET A 1 67.59 -58.53 28.26
C MET A 1 67.05 -58.15 26.88
N SER A 2 67.78 -58.52 25.82
CA SER A 2 67.47 -58.20 24.41
C SER A 2 66.20 -58.98 23.94
N LEU A 3 65.46 -58.70 22.85
CA LEU A 3 65.63 -58.11 21.51
C LEU A 3 64.29 -57.41 21.10
N HIS A 4 64.04 -56.67 20.01
CA HIS A 4 64.47 -56.75 18.60
C HIS A 4 64.38 -55.39 17.88
N SER A 5 65.08 -55.29 16.73
CA SER A 5 65.05 -54.16 15.80
C SER A 5 64.37 -54.55 14.49
N THR A 6 63.42 -53.73 14.00
CA THR A 6 63.12 -53.40 12.57
C THR A 6 61.86 -52.53 12.53
N ARG A 7 61.47 -51.82 11.46
CA ARG A 7 62.10 -50.91 10.48
C ARG A 7 60.99 -50.58 9.45
N PHE A 8 60.64 -49.30 9.32
CA PHE A 8 59.96 -48.65 8.18
C PHE A 8 58.46 -48.91 7.85
N ARG A 9 57.85 -47.80 7.41
CA ARG A 9 56.84 -47.57 6.34
C ARG A 9 56.37 -48.80 5.53
N SER A 10 55.13 -48.90 5.06
CA SER A 10 54.15 -47.83 4.72
C SER A 10 52.70 -48.23 5.15
N ASP A 11 51.55 -47.80 4.60
CA ASP A 11 51.19 -46.90 3.46
C ASP A 11 49.78 -46.25 3.63
N LEU A 12 49.24 -45.67 2.54
CA LEU A 12 47.88 -45.11 2.38
C LEU A 12 46.69 -45.99 2.86
N GLU A 13 45.67 -45.32 3.40
CA GLU A 13 44.24 -45.47 3.02
C GLU A 13 43.57 -44.07 3.11
N PRO A 14 42.86 -43.58 2.08
CA PRO A 14 42.10 -42.32 2.09
C PRO A 14 40.58 -42.53 2.30
N ASN A 15 39.83 -41.42 2.40
CA ASN A 15 38.38 -41.35 2.73
C ASN A 15 38.04 -41.75 4.19
N ASP A 16 37.05 -41.15 4.87
CA ASP A 16 35.88 -40.43 4.36
C ASP A 16 35.77 -38.95 4.80
N HIS A 17 35.76 -38.04 3.83
CA HIS A 17 35.12 -36.73 4.00
C HIS A 17 33.63 -36.82 3.63
N ALA A 18 32.78 -37.24 4.57
CA ALA A 18 31.33 -37.23 4.38
C ALA A 18 30.57 -36.95 5.70
N PHE A 19 29.39 -36.34 5.57
CA PHE A 19 28.40 -36.11 6.65
C PHE A 19 28.77 -35.13 7.78
N MET A 20 29.08 -33.89 7.40
CA MET A 20 28.63 -32.70 8.14
C MET A 20 27.79 -31.80 7.21
N VAL A 21 26.65 -32.34 6.75
CA VAL A 21 25.67 -31.60 5.93
C VAL A 21 24.28 -31.72 6.55
N ASN A 22 23.61 -30.57 6.70
CA ASN A 22 22.22 -30.39 7.12
C ASN A 22 21.75 -31.12 8.39
N LEU A 23 21.86 -30.41 9.53
CA LEU A 23 20.80 -30.38 10.53
C LEU A 23 20.33 -28.94 10.75
N LEU A 24 19.91 -28.28 9.67
CA LEU A 24 18.88 -27.24 9.79
C LEU A 24 17.55 -27.98 9.94
N GLU A 25 17.17 -28.28 11.18
CA GLU A 25 15.83 -28.78 11.49
C GLU A 25 14.81 -27.76 10.95
N THR A 26 14.08 -28.15 9.91
CA THR A 26 12.92 -27.40 9.44
C THR A 26 11.90 -27.37 10.57
N ILE A 27 11.89 -26.27 11.32
CA ILE A 27 10.88 -26.01 12.36
C ILE A 27 9.51 -26.23 11.70
N PRO A 28 8.66 -27.14 12.20
CA PRO A 28 7.33 -27.32 11.66
C PRO A 28 6.52 -26.06 11.95
N VAL A 29 6.45 -25.17 10.97
CA VAL A 29 5.60 -23.97 11.04
C VAL A 29 4.16 -24.46 11.22
N PRO A 30 3.48 -24.13 12.33
CA PRO A 30 2.10 -24.54 12.52
C PRO A 30 1.25 -23.94 11.39
N PRO A 31 0.21 -24.64 10.91
CA PRO A 31 -0.65 -24.10 9.87
C PRO A 31 -1.22 -22.77 10.35
N LEU A 32 -0.94 -21.70 9.59
CA LEU A 32 -1.46 -20.37 9.87
C LEU A 32 -2.99 -20.46 9.90
N LYS A 33 -3.58 -20.15 11.06
CA LYS A 33 -5.03 -20.00 11.15
C LYS A 33 -5.42 -18.84 10.22
N PRO A 34 -6.53 -18.96 9.45
CA PRO A 34 -7.06 -17.82 8.72
C PRO A 34 -7.23 -16.64 9.67
N ILE A 35 -6.73 -15.48 9.28
CA ILE A 35 -7.00 -14.22 9.97
C ILE A 35 -8.52 -14.02 9.85
N PRO A 36 -9.28 -13.95 10.95
CA PRO A 36 -10.72 -13.70 10.88
C PRO A 36 -11.01 -12.40 10.14
N ASP A 37 -12.09 -12.34 9.35
CA ASP A 37 -12.40 -11.20 8.48
C ASP A 37 -12.46 -9.86 9.24
N TYR A 38 -12.85 -9.87 10.53
CA TYR A 38 -12.86 -8.69 11.41
C TYR A 38 -11.47 -8.18 11.85
N LEU A 39 -10.39 -8.90 11.54
CA LEU A 39 -8.99 -8.50 11.70
C LEU A 39 -8.31 -8.22 10.35
N VAL A 40 -9.04 -8.34 9.24
CA VAL A 40 -8.58 -7.87 7.92
C VAL A 40 -8.90 -6.39 7.86
N GLU A 41 -7.91 -5.54 8.13
CA GLU A 41 -8.00 -4.12 7.82
C GLU A 41 -8.23 -3.99 6.30
N GLU A 42 -9.33 -3.37 5.89
CA GLU A 42 -9.57 -3.09 4.48
C GLU A 42 -8.43 -2.19 3.96
N PRO A 43 -7.87 -2.47 2.76
CA PRO A 43 -6.79 -1.67 2.23
C PRO A 43 -7.28 -0.24 1.99
N VAL A 44 -6.80 0.69 2.81
CA VAL A 44 -7.07 2.12 2.66
C VAL A 44 -6.67 2.53 1.25
N ALA A 45 -7.63 2.96 0.43
CA ALA A 45 -7.41 3.37 -0.95
C ALA A 45 -6.59 4.67 -0.98
N LEU A 46 -5.26 4.55 -0.97
CA LEU A 46 -4.34 5.67 -1.03
C LEU A 46 -4.43 6.35 -2.41
N LEU A 47 -4.68 7.66 -2.39
CA LEU A 47 -4.67 8.46 -3.61
C LEU A 47 -3.27 8.48 -4.24
N ASN A 48 -3.21 8.24 -5.55
CA ASN A 48 -1.97 8.35 -6.31
C ASN A 48 -1.63 9.82 -6.62
N GLY A 49 -0.39 10.06 -7.08
CA GLY A 49 0.10 11.42 -7.35
C GLY A 49 -0.71 12.18 -8.40
N GLU A 50 -1.29 11.50 -9.40
CA GLU A 50 -2.12 12.12 -10.43
C GLU A 50 -3.48 12.55 -9.87
N GLN A 51 -4.13 11.72 -9.05
CA GLN A 51 -5.36 12.06 -8.35
C GLN A 51 -5.15 13.30 -7.45
N LEU A 52 -4.05 13.33 -6.70
CA LEU A 52 -3.67 14.48 -5.86
C LEU A 52 -3.40 15.74 -6.69
N GLU A 53 -2.76 15.61 -7.86
CA GLU A 53 -2.56 16.75 -8.77
C GLU A 53 -3.90 17.26 -9.33
N ARG A 54 -4.83 16.39 -9.74
CA ARG A 54 -6.16 16.80 -10.21
C ARG A 54 -6.94 17.56 -9.12
N ILE A 55 -6.90 17.07 -7.87
CA ILE A 55 -7.51 17.76 -6.71
C ILE A 55 -6.84 19.12 -6.48
N ALA A 56 -5.50 19.18 -6.51
CA ALA A 56 -4.74 20.42 -6.34
C ALA A 56 -4.91 21.41 -7.52
N GLN A 57 -5.32 20.95 -8.70
CA GLN A 57 -5.63 21.82 -9.84
C GLN A 57 -7.07 22.36 -9.81
N SER A 58 -8.04 21.64 -9.24
CA SER A 58 -9.46 22.04 -9.18
C SER A 58 -9.69 23.46 -8.64
N SER A 59 -10.45 24.27 -9.38
CA SER A 59 -10.87 25.61 -8.95
C SER A 59 -11.95 25.54 -7.86
N ALA A 60 -12.91 24.61 -7.96
CA ALA A 60 -13.95 24.42 -6.96
C ALA A 60 -13.36 24.13 -5.57
N ILE A 61 -12.41 23.19 -5.49
CA ILE A 61 -11.68 22.89 -4.24
C ILE A 61 -10.95 24.13 -3.71
N LYS A 62 -10.27 24.91 -4.56
CA LYS A 62 -9.59 26.16 -4.16
C LYS A 62 -10.54 27.24 -3.65
N GLU A 63 -11.73 27.34 -4.23
CA GLU A 63 -12.77 28.28 -3.82
C GLU A 63 -13.37 27.87 -2.47
N MET A 64 -13.70 26.59 -2.29
CA MET A 64 -14.16 26.05 -1.00
C MET A 64 -13.12 26.27 0.10
N LEU A 65 -11.84 26.04 -0.19
CA LEU A 65 -10.74 26.26 0.76
C LEU A 65 -10.46 27.74 1.09
N GLN A 66 -11.12 28.73 0.45
CA GLN A 66 -11.08 30.11 0.95
C GLN A 66 -11.75 30.22 2.34
N ASN A 67 -12.73 29.36 2.62
CA ASN A 67 -13.41 29.29 3.91
C ASN A 67 -12.44 28.90 5.04
N GLU A 68 -12.18 29.83 5.97
CA GLU A 68 -11.31 29.58 7.12
C GLU A 68 -11.86 28.51 8.07
N GLY A 69 -13.17 28.44 8.27
CA GLY A 69 -13.82 27.46 9.13
C GLY A 69 -13.62 26.04 8.61
N LEU A 70 -13.76 25.85 7.30
CA LEU A 70 -13.48 24.57 6.63
C LEU A 70 -12.00 24.18 6.77
N ARG A 71 -11.06 25.11 6.50
CA ARG A 71 -9.62 24.85 6.67
C ARG A 71 -9.25 24.46 8.11
N ARG A 72 -9.78 25.16 9.11
CA ARG A 72 -9.54 24.85 10.52
C ARG A 72 -10.16 23.50 10.92
N LEU A 73 -11.33 23.15 10.39
CA LEU A 73 -11.95 21.83 10.62
C LEU A 73 -11.10 20.70 10.02
N ILE A 74 -10.64 20.85 8.78
CA ILE A 74 -9.73 19.89 8.13
C ILE A 74 -8.45 19.73 8.97
N GLN A 75 -7.81 20.83 9.36
CA GLN A 75 -6.59 20.80 10.18
C GLN A 75 -6.82 20.13 11.55
N MET A 76 -7.95 20.40 12.21
CA MET A 76 -8.31 19.80 13.49
C MET A 76 -8.55 18.28 13.38
N ILE A 77 -9.09 17.81 12.25
CA ILE A 77 -9.25 16.38 11.96
C ILE A 77 -7.88 15.73 11.74
N ASP A 78 -7.05 16.33 10.87
CA ASP A 78 -5.72 15.84 10.48
C ASP A 78 -4.76 15.72 11.68
N SER A 79 -4.78 16.71 12.60
CA SER A 79 -3.95 16.71 13.80
C SER A 79 -4.57 16.02 15.03
N SER A 80 -5.62 15.22 14.85
CA SER A 80 -6.38 14.62 15.97
C SER A 80 -5.74 13.31 16.48
N GLU A 81 -5.80 13.09 17.80
CA GLU A 81 -5.54 11.78 18.40
C GLU A 81 -6.65 10.75 18.07
N ASN A 82 -7.82 11.23 17.62
CA ASN A 82 -8.93 10.40 17.14
C ASN A 82 -9.54 11.05 15.87
N PRO A 83 -8.92 10.84 14.69
CA PRO A 83 -9.36 11.45 13.44
C PRO A 83 -10.69 10.85 12.95
N GLU A 84 -10.90 9.53 13.14
CA GLU A 84 -12.12 8.83 12.73
C GLU A 84 -13.37 9.44 13.36
N TYR A 85 -13.38 9.64 14.69
CA TYR A 85 -14.50 10.26 15.38
C TYR A 85 -14.81 11.67 14.87
N LEU A 86 -13.78 12.47 14.59
CA LEU A 86 -13.96 13.83 14.09
C LEU A 86 -14.39 13.88 12.62
N LEU A 87 -13.90 12.97 11.77
CA LEU A 87 -14.39 12.77 10.39
C LEU A 87 -15.88 12.43 10.39
N ASP A 88 -16.26 11.45 11.21
CA ASP A 88 -17.61 10.92 11.27
C ASP A 88 -18.60 11.96 11.82
N LYS A 89 -18.15 12.77 12.78
CA LYS A 89 -18.87 13.96 13.27
C LYS A 89 -18.97 15.06 12.19
N ALA A 90 -17.87 15.40 11.53
CA ALA A 90 -17.83 16.46 10.52
C ALA A 90 -18.75 16.15 9.33
N ARG A 91 -18.79 14.89 8.87
CA ARG A 91 -19.72 14.41 7.84
C ARG A 91 -21.20 14.58 8.23
N LYS A 92 -21.54 14.35 9.50
CA LYS A 92 -22.93 14.41 10.01
C LYS A 92 -23.39 15.83 10.35
N GLU A 93 -22.48 16.67 10.85
CA GLU A 93 -22.82 17.98 11.43
C GLU A 93 -22.40 19.18 10.56
N ASN A 94 -21.47 19.02 9.61
CA ASN A 94 -20.95 20.13 8.80
C ASN A 94 -21.17 19.91 7.30
N ARG A 95 -22.20 20.56 6.77
CA ARG A 95 -22.55 20.55 5.34
C ARG A 95 -21.40 21.00 4.42
N GLN A 96 -20.61 22.00 4.81
CA GLN A 96 -19.51 22.49 3.98
C GLN A 96 -18.36 21.47 3.89
N PHE A 97 -18.15 20.69 4.95
CA PHE A 97 -17.19 19.58 4.95
C PHE A 97 -17.70 18.40 4.13
N MET A 98 -19.01 18.09 4.22
CA MET A 98 -19.67 17.07 3.40
C MET A 98 -19.51 17.39 1.90
N GLU A 99 -19.95 18.57 1.46
CA GLU A 99 -19.84 19.04 0.07
C GLU A 99 -18.37 19.03 -0.42
N PHE A 100 -17.43 19.45 0.43
CA PHE A 100 -15.99 19.41 0.13
C PHE A 100 -15.46 17.97 -0.05
N SER A 101 -15.91 17.03 0.78
CA SER A 101 -15.51 15.63 0.67
C SER A 101 -16.12 14.95 -0.56
N GLU A 102 -17.35 15.29 -0.95
CA GLU A 102 -18.00 14.82 -2.18
C GLU A 102 -17.28 15.31 -3.44
N GLU A 103 -16.88 16.59 -3.49
CA GLU A 103 -16.10 17.14 -4.61
C GLU A 103 -14.71 16.48 -4.74
N ILE A 104 -14.03 16.20 -3.61
CA ILE A 104 -12.77 15.45 -3.64
C ILE A 104 -12.97 14.03 -4.18
N LEU A 105 -14.00 13.31 -3.72
CA LEU A 105 -14.30 11.95 -4.18
C LEU A 105 -14.61 11.94 -5.68
N ALA A 106 -15.42 12.87 -6.18
CA ALA A 106 -15.74 13.00 -7.60
C ALA A 106 -14.50 13.24 -8.50
N ILE A 107 -13.45 13.90 -7.98
CA ILE A 107 -12.17 14.09 -8.69
C ILE A 107 -11.25 12.87 -8.58
N ALA A 108 -11.26 12.20 -7.41
CA ALA A 108 -10.43 11.03 -7.14
C ALA A 108 -10.90 9.79 -7.91
N GLU A 109 -12.21 9.53 -7.93
CA GLU A 109 -12.83 8.36 -8.57
C GLU A 109 -12.93 8.47 -10.10
N ARG A 110 -12.66 9.66 -10.67
CA ARG A 110 -12.67 9.88 -12.11
C ARG A 110 -11.46 9.22 -12.78
N GLU A 111 -11.72 8.37 -13.76
CA GLU A 111 -10.68 7.72 -14.56
C GLU A 111 -9.87 8.73 -15.40
N PRO A 112 -8.53 8.58 -15.50
CA PRO A 112 -7.66 9.42 -16.32
C PRO A 112 -7.89 9.17 -17.81
N GLY A 113 -8.89 9.84 -18.38
CA GLY A 113 -9.26 9.71 -19.79
C GLY A 113 -10.68 10.15 -20.10
N GLU A 114 -11.58 10.18 -19.10
CA GLU A 114 -12.97 10.62 -19.28
C GLU A 114 -13.10 12.16 -19.40
N SER A 115 -12.37 12.76 -20.34
CA SER A 115 -12.69 14.09 -20.84
C SER A 115 -13.93 13.98 -21.73
N GLY A 116 -15.02 14.66 -21.36
CA GLY A 116 -16.25 14.71 -22.17
C GLY A 116 -16.03 15.23 -23.60
N THR A 117 -14.88 15.82 -23.91
CA THR A 117 -14.46 16.14 -25.29
C THR A 117 -14.39 14.91 -26.18
N GLU A 118 -13.96 13.76 -25.67
CA GLU A 118 -13.75 12.56 -26.50
C GLU A 118 -15.09 11.92 -26.89
N GLN A 119 -16.03 11.80 -25.93
CA GLN A 119 -17.41 11.39 -26.22
C GLN A 119 -18.12 12.35 -27.20
N VAL A 120 -17.88 13.66 -27.10
CA VAL A 120 -18.42 14.65 -28.05
C VAL A 120 -17.78 14.51 -29.44
N LEU A 121 -16.46 14.29 -29.53
CA LEU A 121 -15.77 14.10 -30.81
C LEU A 121 -16.14 12.77 -31.49
N GLU A 122 -16.39 11.71 -30.72
CA GLU A 122 -16.90 10.43 -31.21
C GLU A 122 -18.35 10.54 -31.67
N ALA A 123 -19.23 11.20 -30.90
CA ALA A 123 -20.62 11.47 -31.29
C ALA A 123 -20.73 12.38 -32.54
N LEU A 124 -19.75 13.25 -32.77
CA LEU A 124 -19.62 14.06 -33.99
C LEU A 124 -18.93 13.31 -35.15
N GLY A 125 -18.56 12.04 -34.98
CA GLY A 125 -17.93 11.22 -36.03
C GLY A 125 -16.52 11.65 -36.42
N MET A 126 -15.83 12.43 -35.57
CA MET A 126 -14.50 13.01 -35.82
C MET A 126 -13.35 12.24 -35.17
N GLY A 127 -13.63 11.17 -34.42
CA GLY A 127 -12.63 10.24 -33.91
C GLY A 127 -11.76 9.66 -35.04
N ARG A 128 -10.44 9.82 -34.95
CA ARG A 128 -9.50 9.27 -35.94
C ARG A 128 -9.53 7.75 -35.87
N LYS A 129 -10.05 7.11 -36.93
CA LYS A 129 -9.87 5.68 -37.16
C LYS A 129 -8.39 5.40 -37.37
N SER A 130 -7.79 4.60 -36.49
CA SER A 130 -6.46 4.01 -36.69
C SER A 130 -6.54 2.74 -37.53
#